data_AF-A0A5B1LY82-F1
#
_entry.id   AF-A0A5B1LY82-F1
#
_cell.length_a   1.000
_cell.length_b   1.000
_cell.length_c   1.000
_cell.angle_alpha   90.00
_cell.angle_beta   90.00
_cell.angle_gamma   90.00
#
_symmetry.space_group_name_H-M   'P 1'
#
loop_
_entity.id
_entity.type
_entity.pdbx_description
1 polymer ?
#
loop_
_entity_poly.entity_id
_entity_poly.type
_entity_poly.pdbx_seq_one_letter_code
_entity_poly.pdbx_strand_id
1 'polypeptide(L)'
;MGTESGCRVTVGTMLLVVVPAGLVGCSPDSDEPVVSAPVTAQSGPPSNPTDDPTGITNQGGPSPTRYRPHPAEIDGAAKRAAARAVEALPDVRRATYTQYFGYLPPDASILVEADFVNGGGTTYDVRISQTQEGWQVDSVTAAPPVPPLQDPGLLIRRVLNSDRITLPWAGRVDVAAGLVADTVLRSMLAVAEQHRIGVSVLISAHPVQVFGTDRRSNHPDGLAYDIGSIDGRLVVDPEAAGLVRRVMRIAAGTGAHQVGGPDDLDGGGGQYFSDPTHSDHVHVGFDP
;
A
#
# COMPACT_ATOMS: atom_id res chain seq x y z
N MET A 1 1.74 67.24 1.53
CA MET A 1 1.29 66.88 2.91
C MET A 1 0.93 65.41 2.85
N GLY A 2 1.79 64.43 3.11
CA GLY A 2 2.85 64.37 4.11
C GLY A 2 2.31 63.64 5.34
N THR A 3 2.51 62.32 5.42
CA THR A 3 2.85 61.58 6.67
C THR A 3 3.11 60.11 6.33
N GLU A 4 4.38 59.74 6.50
CA GLU A 4 4.90 58.39 6.57
C GLU A 4 4.62 57.79 7.96
N SER A 5 4.43 56.48 8.04
CA SER A 5 4.59 55.62 9.22
C SER A 5 4.64 54.19 8.71
N GLY A 6 5.55 53.30 9.07
CA GLY A 6 6.56 53.29 10.11
C GLY A 6 6.86 51.81 10.36
N CYS A 7 8.11 51.43 10.09
CA CYS A 7 8.66 50.08 10.11
C CYS A 7 8.60 49.40 11.49
N ARG A 8 8.29 48.09 11.55
CA ARG A 8 8.81 47.18 12.59
C ARG A 8 9.04 45.77 12.02
N VAL A 9 10.31 45.47 11.76
CA VAL A 9 10.85 44.13 11.54
C VAL A 9 11.12 43.51 12.91
N THR A 10 10.59 42.32 13.17
CA THR A 10 10.89 41.53 14.37
C THR A 10 11.88 40.44 13.99
N VAL A 11 13.13 40.58 14.44
CA VAL A 11 14.17 39.56 14.33
C VAL A 11 13.99 38.56 15.46
N GLY A 12 13.50 37.36 15.12
CA GLY A 12 13.40 36.24 16.05
C GLY A 12 14.70 35.45 16.07
N THR A 13 15.48 35.63 17.14
CA THR A 13 16.65 34.81 17.47
C THR A 13 16.21 33.39 17.81
N MET A 14 16.59 32.39 17.00
CA MET A 14 16.42 30.98 17.36
C MET A 14 17.75 30.37 17.74
N LEU A 15 17.75 29.84 18.96
CA LEU A 15 18.86 29.30 19.73
C LEU A 15 19.39 28.00 19.10
N LEU A 16 20.68 27.98 18.78
CA LEU A 16 21.41 26.80 18.33
C LEU A 16 21.65 25.88 19.53
N VAL A 17 21.00 24.72 19.58
CA VAL A 17 21.31 23.67 20.58
C VAL A 17 22.40 22.76 19.99
N VAL A 18 23.59 22.87 20.57
CA VAL A 18 24.73 21.99 20.32
C VAL A 18 24.59 20.75 21.23
N VAL A 19 24.51 19.57 20.63
CA VAL A 19 24.64 18.28 21.34
C VAL A 19 26.10 17.81 21.21
N PRO A 20 26.81 17.51 22.31
CA PRO A 20 28.17 17.01 22.22
C PRO A 20 28.20 15.52 21.85
N ALA A 21 29.09 15.21 20.91
CA ALA A 21 29.52 13.86 20.56
C ALA A 21 30.37 13.26 21.69
N GLY A 22 30.02 12.06 22.14
CA GLY A 22 30.87 11.19 22.95
C GLY A 22 31.48 10.10 22.07
N LEU A 23 32.80 10.10 21.95
CA LEU A 23 33.63 9.07 21.33
C LEU A 23 34.09 8.03 22.38
N VAL A 24 34.56 6.90 21.84
CA VAL A 24 35.57 5.95 22.38
C VAL A 24 35.05 4.69 23.10
N GLY A 25 35.42 3.55 22.51
CA GLY A 25 35.44 2.23 23.16
C GLY A 25 35.91 1.13 22.20
N CYS A 26 37.22 1.01 21.99
CA CYS A 26 37.88 -0.05 21.22
C CYS A 26 38.12 -1.32 22.08
N SER A 27 37.80 -2.50 21.52
CA SER A 27 38.52 -3.81 21.49
C SER A 27 39.02 -4.48 22.81
N PRO A 28 39.47 -5.77 22.85
CA PRO A 28 39.73 -6.76 21.78
C PRO A 28 39.27 -8.23 22.04
N ASP A 29 39.43 -9.04 20.99
CA ASP A 29 39.79 -10.48 20.86
C ASP A 29 39.55 -11.50 21.97
N SER A 30 39.02 -12.67 21.57
CA SER A 30 39.65 -13.97 21.88
C SER A 30 39.17 -15.06 20.91
N ASP A 31 40.16 -15.73 20.32
CA ASP A 31 40.11 -16.92 19.48
C ASP A 31 39.43 -18.15 20.13
N GLU A 32 38.71 -18.90 19.30
CA GLU A 32 38.67 -20.38 19.09
C GLU A 32 39.29 -21.33 20.16
N PRO A 33 38.69 -22.53 20.41
CA PRO A 33 38.74 -23.60 19.41
C PRO A 33 37.56 -24.60 19.33
N VAL A 34 37.33 -25.03 18.08
CA VAL A 34 37.14 -26.41 17.58
C VAL A 34 36.84 -27.51 18.61
N VAL A 35 35.65 -28.13 18.48
CA VAL A 35 35.47 -29.58 18.70
C VAL A 35 34.57 -30.17 17.61
N SER A 36 35.21 -30.88 16.68
CA SER A 36 34.57 -31.78 15.71
C SER A 36 34.60 -33.21 16.25
N ALA A 37 33.49 -33.95 16.11
CA ALA A 37 33.36 -35.40 15.78
C ALA A 37 32.06 -36.01 16.35
N PRO A 38 31.56 -37.16 15.87
CA PRO A 38 31.69 -37.76 14.54
C PRO A 38 30.33 -38.14 13.90
N VAL A 39 30.42 -38.36 12.59
CA VAL A 39 29.42 -38.99 11.71
C VAL A 39 29.17 -40.44 12.14
N THR A 40 27.90 -40.83 12.29
CA THR A 40 27.50 -42.25 12.29
C THR A 40 26.80 -42.54 10.98
N ALA A 41 27.53 -43.16 10.05
CA ALA A 41 27.00 -43.75 8.84
C ALA A 41 26.42 -45.13 9.19
N GLN A 42 25.14 -45.36 8.90
CA GLN A 42 24.56 -46.70 8.84
C GLN A 42 24.32 -47.08 7.39
N SER A 43 25.09 -48.06 6.95
CA SER A 43 25.01 -48.73 5.66
C SER A 43 23.83 -49.69 5.62
N GLY A 44 22.85 -49.43 4.76
CA GLY A 44 21.83 -50.40 4.33
C GLY A 44 22.23 -51.04 2.99
N PRO A 45 21.83 -52.30 2.73
CA PRO A 45 22.30 -53.09 1.58
C PRO A 45 21.70 -52.65 0.23
N PRO A 46 22.35 -52.97 -0.91
CA PRO A 46 21.94 -52.52 -2.23
C PRO A 46 20.80 -53.38 -2.78
N SER A 47 19.83 -52.74 -3.45
CA SER A 47 18.88 -53.42 -4.32
C SER A 47 18.57 -52.51 -5.51
N ASN A 48 18.91 -52.97 -6.70
CA ASN A 48 18.59 -52.41 -8.02
C ASN A 48 18.15 -53.60 -8.90
N PRO A 49 17.51 -53.39 -10.06
CA PRO A 49 16.41 -52.48 -10.39
C PRO A 49 15.32 -53.23 -11.21
N THR A 50 14.05 -52.79 -11.21
CA THR A 50 13.10 -53.23 -12.24
C THR A 50 11.94 -52.23 -12.40
N ASP A 51 11.94 -51.61 -13.58
CA ASP A 51 10.80 -51.19 -14.42
C ASP A 51 9.81 -50.08 -14.01
N ASP A 52 9.99 -48.98 -14.76
CA ASP A 52 9.04 -48.27 -15.63
C ASP A 52 8.24 -47.05 -15.11
N PRO A 53 8.13 -45.98 -15.94
CA PRO A 53 7.75 -44.64 -15.55
C PRO A 53 6.26 -44.40 -15.80
N THR A 54 5.60 -43.71 -14.87
CA THR A 54 4.52 -42.73 -15.11
C THR A 54 3.77 -42.54 -13.80
N GLY A 55 4.02 -41.41 -13.15
CA GLY A 55 3.35 -41.10 -11.90
C GLY A 55 4.03 -40.02 -11.11
N ILE A 56 4.44 -38.92 -11.76
CA ILE A 56 4.58 -37.67 -11.00
C ILE A 56 3.16 -37.21 -10.69
N THR A 57 2.59 -37.76 -9.63
CA THR A 57 1.53 -37.09 -8.91
C THR A 57 2.12 -35.76 -8.46
N ASN A 58 1.77 -34.69 -9.16
CA ASN A 58 1.97 -33.33 -8.68
C ASN A 58 1.27 -33.27 -7.31
N GLN A 59 2.06 -33.36 -6.25
CA GLN A 59 1.61 -33.14 -4.88
C GLN A 59 1.20 -31.68 -4.82
N GLY A 60 -0.08 -31.45 -5.08
CA GLY A 60 -0.70 -30.14 -5.06
C GLY A 60 -0.47 -29.54 -3.68
N GLY A 61 0.38 -28.51 -3.63
CA GLY A 61 0.44 -27.64 -2.47
C GLY A 61 -0.96 -27.14 -2.10
N PRO A 62 -1.19 -26.75 -0.84
CA PRO A 62 -2.49 -26.29 -0.40
C PRO A 62 -3.00 -25.21 -1.36
N SER A 63 -4.20 -25.41 -1.91
CA SER A 63 -4.84 -24.41 -2.75
C SER A 63 -4.87 -23.09 -1.98
N PRO A 64 -4.47 -21.96 -2.60
CA PRO A 64 -4.46 -20.68 -1.91
C PRO A 64 -5.85 -20.37 -1.34
N THR A 65 -5.87 -19.94 -0.08
CA THR A 65 -7.10 -19.49 0.58
C THR A 65 -7.69 -18.35 -0.24
N ARG A 66 -8.91 -18.54 -0.76
CA ARG A 66 -9.64 -17.51 -1.50
C ARG A 66 -9.79 -16.25 -0.67
N TYR A 67 -9.70 -15.09 -1.33
CA TYR A 67 -9.91 -13.81 -0.69
C TYR A 67 -11.28 -13.72 0.00
N ARG A 68 -11.30 -13.11 1.18
CA ARG A 68 -12.50 -12.79 1.94
C ARG A 68 -12.40 -11.34 2.43
N PRO A 69 -13.33 -10.45 2.00
CA PRO A 69 -13.41 -9.11 2.55
C PRO A 69 -13.70 -9.14 4.03
N HIS A 70 -13.28 -8.09 4.74
CA HIS A 70 -13.56 -7.95 6.15
C HIS A 70 -15.08 -7.83 6.39
N PRO A 71 -15.65 -8.39 7.48
CA PRO A 71 -17.10 -8.33 7.73
C PRO A 71 -17.70 -6.93 7.84
N ALA A 72 -16.87 -5.93 8.18
CA ALA A 72 -17.28 -4.52 8.28
C ALA A 72 -17.21 -3.77 6.95
N GLU A 73 -16.66 -4.36 5.88
CA GLU A 73 -16.66 -3.71 4.57
C GLU A 73 -18.07 -3.58 4.02
N ILE A 74 -18.37 -2.38 3.54
CA ILE A 74 -19.59 -2.16 2.78
C ILE A 74 -19.59 -3.08 1.57
N ASP A 75 -20.74 -3.72 1.32
CA ASP A 75 -20.97 -4.56 0.15
C ASP A 75 -19.80 -5.50 -0.20
N GLY A 76 -19.31 -6.24 0.79
CA GLY A 76 -18.25 -7.23 0.57
C GLY A 76 -18.60 -8.30 -0.49
N ALA A 77 -19.86 -8.42 -0.92
CA ALA A 77 -20.23 -9.25 -2.07
C ALA A 77 -19.62 -8.71 -3.38
N ALA A 78 -19.67 -7.41 -3.61
CA ALA A 78 -19.06 -6.74 -4.76
C ALA A 78 -17.55 -7.01 -4.83
N LYS A 79 -16.85 -6.79 -3.71
CA LYS A 79 -15.41 -7.06 -3.60
C LYS A 79 -15.04 -8.53 -3.75
N ARG A 80 -15.86 -9.44 -3.22
CA ARG A 80 -15.69 -10.88 -3.48
C ARG A 80 -15.83 -11.20 -4.97
N ALA A 81 -16.79 -10.60 -5.68
CA ALA A 81 -16.96 -10.84 -7.10
C ALA A 81 -15.73 -10.36 -7.88
N ALA A 82 -15.23 -9.16 -7.59
CA ALA A 82 -14.02 -8.61 -8.20
C ALA A 82 -12.78 -9.47 -7.92
N ALA A 83 -12.54 -9.83 -6.66
CA ALA A 83 -11.41 -10.68 -6.28
C ALA A 83 -11.47 -12.04 -7.00
N ARG A 84 -12.65 -12.66 -7.10
CA ARG A 84 -12.82 -13.94 -7.80
C ARG A 84 -12.54 -13.86 -9.29
N ALA A 85 -12.89 -12.76 -9.94
CA ALA A 85 -12.58 -12.57 -11.36
C ALA A 85 -11.08 -12.45 -11.60
N VAL A 86 -10.36 -11.77 -10.70
CA VAL A 86 -8.89 -11.68 -10.76
C VAL A 86 -8.24 -13.02 -10.43
N GLU A 87 -8.72 -13.73 -9.40
CA GLU A 87 -8.26 -15.10 -9.06
C GLU A 87 -8.50 -16.13 -10.18
N ALA A 88 -9.39 -15.85 -11.13
CA ALA A 88 -9.64 -16.73 -12.28
C ALA A 88 -8.67 -16.51 -13.45
N LEU A 89 -7.82 -15.48 -13.39
CA LEU A 89 -6.79 -15.23 -14.42
C LEU A 89 -5.67 -16.27 -14.32
N PRO A 90 -5.08 -16.71 -15.46
CA PRO A 90 -4.17 -17.87 -15.49
C PRO A 90 -2.89 -17.70 -14.67
N ASP A 91 -2.36 -16.47 -14.57
CA ASP A 91 -1.10 -16.19 -13.88
C ASP A 91 -1.29 -15.73 -12.43
N VAL A 92 -2.54 -15.56 -11.98
CA VAL A 92 -2.85 -15.10 -10.63
C VAL A 92 -2.90 -16.28 -9.66
N ARG A 93 -2.11 -16.18 -8.58
CA ARG A 93 -2.13 -17.15 -7.49
C ARG A 93 -3.24 -16.85 -6.48
N ARG A 94 -3.43 -15.59 -6.11
CA ARG A 94 -4.46 -15.13 -5.18
C ARG A 94 -4.63 -13.62 -5.24
N ALA A 95 -5.83 -13.15 -4.90
CA ALA A 95 -6.02 -11.76 -4.49
C ALA A 95 -5.55 -11.57 -3.04
N THR A 96 -4.87 -10.47 -2.75
CA THR A 96 -4.31 -10.14 -1.43
C THR A 96 -5.06 -9.03 -0.73
N TYR A 97 -5.59 -8.08 -1.48
CA TYR A 97 -6.28 -6.91 -0.96
C TYR A 97 -7.31 -6.38 -1.96
N THR A 98 -8.38 -5.77 -1.44
CA THR A 98 -9.35 -5.05 -2.27
C THR A 98 -9.79 -3.74 -1.63
N GLN A 99 -10.07 -2.74 -2.46
CA GLN A 99 -10.56 -1.42 -2.05
C GLN A 99 -11.51 -0.88 -3.13
N TYR A 100 -12.47 -0.04 -2.75
CA TYR A 100 -13.22 0.73 -3.75
C TYR A 100 -12.39 1.89 -4.30
N PHE A 101 -12.25 1.97 -5.63
CA PHE A 101 -11.92 3.22 -6.32
C PHE A 101 -13.17 4.10 -6.50
N GLY A 102 -14.34 3.47 -6.48
CA GLY A 102 -15.62 4.14 -6.50
C GLY A 102 -16.75 3.17 -6.21
N TYR A 103 -17.70 3.62 -5.40
CA TYR A 103 -18.90 2.87 -5.07
C TYR A 103 -20.14 3.75 -5.27
N LEU A 104 -20.79 3.57 -6.41
CA LEU A 104 -22.03 4.25 -6.78
C LEU A 104 -23.02 3.23 -7.36
N PRO A 105 -23.62 2.35 -6.52
CA PRO A 105 -24.58 1.36 -6.99
C PRO A 105 -25.63 1.98 -7.94
N PRO A 106 -25.91 1.32 -9.08
CA PRO A 106 -25.59 -0.08 -9.37
C PRO A 106 -24.16 -0.34 -9.87
N ASP A 107 -23.28 0.66 -9.98
CA ASP A 107 -21.94 0.49 -10.54
C ASP A 107 -20.83 0.65 -9.48
N ALA A 108 -19.72 -0.07 -9.65
CA ALA A 108 -18.54 0.11 -8.82
C ALA A 108 -17.23 -0.14 -9.60
N SER A 109 -16.15 0.44 -9.07
CA SER A 109 -14.77 0.18 -9.50
C SER A 109 -13.98 -0.25 -8.28
N ILE A 110 -13.35 -1.41 -8.39
CA ILE A 110 -12.69 -2.07 -7.27
C ILE A 110 -11.24 -2.33 -7.64
N LEU A 111 -10.34 -1.79 -6.83
CA LEU A 111 -8.96 -2.21 -6.78
C LEU A 111 -8.88 -3.65 -6.31
N VAL A 112 -8.13 -4.49 -7.03
CA VAL A 112 -7.72 -5.81 -6.54
C VAL A 112 -6.21 -5.93 -6.68
N GLU A 113 -5.51 -6.08 -5.55
CA GLU A 113 -4.11 -6.47 -5.55
C GLU A 113 -4.02 -8.00 -5.62
N ALA A 114 -3.09 -8.51 -6.43
CA ALA A 114 -2.90 -9.94 -6.57
C ALA A 114 -1.43 -10.35 -6.69
N ASP A 115 -1.11 -11.50 -6.12
CA ASP A 115 0.16 -12.19 -6.30
C ASP A 115 0.09 -13.13 -7.51
N PHE A 116 1.19 -13.26 -8.24
CA PHE A 116 1.31 -14.22 -9.35
C PHE A 116 1.83 -15.59 -8.90
N VAL A 117 1.58 -16.60 -9.73
CA VAL A 117 2.06 -17.99 -9.53
C VAL A 117 3.58 -18.06 -9.56
N ASN A 118 4.22 -17.33 -10.48
CA ASN A 118 5.66 -17.35 -10.70
C ASN A 118 6.42 -16.28 -9.88
N GLY A 119 5.76 -15.70 -8.88
CA GLY A 119 6.30 -14.60 -8.07
C GLY A 119 6.00 -13.22 -8.66
N GLY A 120 6.13 -12.20 -7.81
CA GLY A 120 5.64 -10.86 -8.12
C GLY A 120 4.12 -10.76 -8.04
N GLY A 121 3.58 -9.71 -8.64
CA GLY A 121 2.15 -9.44 -8.69
C GLY A 121 1.85 -8.10 -9.36
N THR A 122 0.59 -7.72 -9.35
CA THR A 122 0.14 -6.41 -9.84
C THR A 122 -1.17 -5.99 -9.18
N THR A 123 -1.65 -4.82 -9.55
CA THR A 123 -2.95 -4.29 -9.16
C THR A 123 -3.88 -4.24 -10.38
N TYR A 124 -5.15 -4.52 -10.16
CA TYR A 124 -6.20 -4.50 -11.18
C TYR A 124 -7.28 -3.49 -10.81
N ASP A 125 -7.81 -2.80 -11.82
CA ASP A 125 -9.13 -2.13 -11.78
C ASP A 125 -10.17 -3.11 -12.29
N VAL A 126 -11.15 -3.44 -11.43
CA VAL A 126 -12.29 -4.27 -11.79
C VAL A 126 -13.54 -3.42 -11.81
N ARG A 127 -14.15 -3.28 -12.99
CA ARG A 127 -15.46 -2.64 -13.16
C ARG A 127 -16.55 -3.68 -13.01
N ILE A 128 -17.53 -3.36 -12.18
CA ILE A 128 -18.65 -4.24 -11.89
C ILE A 128 -19.96 -3.47 -11.89
N SER A 129 -21.02 -4.16 -12.25
CA SER A 129 -22.39 -3.66 -12.27
C SER A 129 -23.32 -4.62 -11.54
N GLN A 130 -24.32 -4.08 -10.86
CA GLN A 130 -25.28 -4.85 -10.09
C GLN A 130 -26.44 -5.29 -10.98
N THR A 131 -26.68 -6.61 -11.00
CA THR A 131 -27.79 -7.25 -11.71
C THR A 131 -28.79 -7.88 -10.72
N GLN A 132 -29.88 -8.47 -11.23
CA GLN A 132 -30.80 -9.26 -10.40
C GLN A 132 -30.14 -10.49 -9.76
N GLU A 133 -29.09 -11.02 -10.37
CA GLU A 133 -28.35 -12.20 -9.89
C GLU A 133 -27.18 -11.83 -8.95
N GLY A 134 -26.94 -10.54 -8.76
CA GLY A 134 -25.84 -9.99 -7.97
C GLY A 134 -24.84 -9.19 -8.82
N TRP A 135 -23.64 -8.99 -8.28
CA TRP A 135 -22.57 -8.26 -8.96
C TRP A 135 -22.00 -9.05 -10.14
N GLN A 136 -22.06 -8.47 -11.33
CA GLN A 136 -21.44 -8.95 -12.55
C GLN A 136 -20.15 -8.16 -12.81
N VAL A 137 -19.12 -8.84 -13.33
CA VAL A 137 -17.86 -8.20 -13.73
C VAL A 137 -17.96 -7.76 -15.19
N ASP A 138 -17.75 -6.46 -15.42
CA ASP A 138 -17.79 -5.84 -16.74
C ASP A 138 -16.42 -5.81 -17.39
N SER A 139 -15.37 -5.49 -16.61
CA SER A 139 -13.99 -5.50 -17.09
C SER A 139 -12.98 -5.72 -15.97
N VAL A 140 -11.82 -6.27 -16.35
CA VAL A 140 -10.65 -6.46 -15.47
C VAL A 140 -9.44 -5.88 -16.20
N THR A 141 -8.85 -4.83 -15.66
CA THR A 141 -7.73 -4.10 -16.28
C THR A 141 -6.52 -4.11 -15.35
N ALA A 142 -5.41 -4.72 -15.77
CA ALA A 142 -4.17 -4.70 -15.02
C ALA A 142 -3.49 -3.31 -15.11
N ALA A 143 -2.77 -2.94 -14.05
CA ALA A 143 -1.84 -1.82 -14.10
C ALA A 143 -0.79 -2.04 -15.22
N PRO A 144 -0.51 -1.01 -16.04
CA PRO A 144 0.50 -1.13 -17.08
C PRO A 144 1.91 -1.21 -16.47
N PRO A 145 2.84 -1.97 -17.07
CA PRO A 145 4.22 -1.95 -16.63
C PRO A 145 4.88 -0.60 -16.92
N VAL A 146 5.70 -0.11 -16.00
CA VAL A 146 6.51 1.10 -16.16
C VAL A 146 7.96 0.79 -15.76
N PRO A 147 8.96 1.17 -16.57
CA PRO A 147 10.36 0.95 -16.22
C PRO A 147 10.79 1.86 -15.05
N PRO A 148 11.62 1.36 -14.11
CA PRO A 148 12.15 2.18 -13.02
C PRO A 148 13.19 3.19 -13.53
N LEU A 149 13.41 4.26 -12.76
CA LEU A 149 14.52 5.18 -12.97
C LEU A 149 15.86 4.45 -12.79
N GLN A 150 16.84 4.79 -13.62
CA GLN A 150 18.20 4.23 -13.51
C GLN A 150 18.93 4.74 -12.25
N ASP A 151 18.70 6.00 -11.89
CA ASP A 151 19.28 6.62 -10.69
C ASP A 151 18.16 7.27 -9.86
N PRO A 152 17.40 6.47 -9.07
CA PRO A 152 16.34 7.02 -8.25
C PRO A 152 16.95 7.92 -7.16
N GLY A 153 16.37 9.11 -6.96
CA GLY A 153 16.81 10.05 -5.93
C GLY A 153 16.69 9.50 -4.50
N LEU A 154 17.29 10.18 -3.52
CA LEU A 154 17.33 9.75 -2.13
C LEU A 154 15.95 9.50 -1.51
N LEU A 155 14.95 10.33 -1.87
CA LEU A 155 13.60 10.22 -1.32
C LEU A 155 12.90 8.93 -1.77
N ILE A 156 12.97 8.62 -3.07
CA ILE A 156 12.46 7.37 -3.65
C ILE A 156 13.12 6.17 -2.96
N ARG A 157 14.45 6.17 -2.84
CA ARG A 157 15.18 5.09 -2.16
C ARG A 157 14.74 4.94 -0.70
N ARG A 158 14.52 6.04 0.01
CA ARG A 158 14.09 6.01 1.41
C ARG A 158 12.72 5.37 1.58
N VAL A 159 11.77 5.66 0.68
CA VAL A 159 10.45 5.03 0.69
C VAL A 159 10.55 3.55 0.32
N LEU A 160 11.24 3.21 -0.78
CA LEU A 160 11.36 1.82 -1.26
C LEU A 160 12.04 0.87 -0.26
N ASN A 161 12.92 1.41 0.59
CA ASN A 161 13.69 0.69 1.61
C ASN A 161 13.11 0.81 3.03
N SER A 162 11.98 1.50 3.22
CA SER A 162 11.36 1.61 4.53
C SER A 162 10.70 0.29 4.93
N ASP A 163 11.05 -0.24 6.09
CA ASP A 163 10.39 -1.39 6.72
C ASP A 163 9.04 -1.03 7.37
N ARG A 164 8.68 0.26 7.36
CA ARG A 164 7.45 0.81 7.92
C ARG A 164 6.42 1.18 6.86
N ILE A 165 6.79 1.08 5.58
CA ILE A 165 5.90 1.33 4.44
C ILE A 165 5.83 0.04 3.63
N THR A 166 4.67 -0.62 3.65
CA THR A 166 4.37 -1.70 2.71
C THR A 166 3.74 -1.08 1.46
N LEU A 167 4.36 -1.31 0.31
CA LEU A 167 3.85 -0.88 -0.99
C LEU A 167 3.19 -2.06 -1.70
N PRO A 168 2.08 -1.81 -2.42
CA PRO A 168 1.51 -2.82 -3.29
C PRO A 168 2.43 -3.03 -4.49
N TRP A 169 2.29 -4.15 -5.20
CA TRP A 169 3.17 -4.48 -6.33
C TRP A 169 3.28 -3.33 -7.35
N ALA A 170 2.15 -2.82 -7.82
CA ALA A 170 2.13 -1.72 -8.80
C ALA A 170 2.57 -0.39 -8.17
N GLY A 171 2.27 -0.15 -6.90
CA GLY A 171 2.73 1.05 -6.18
C GLY A 171 4.25 1.11 -5.99
N ARG A 172 4.90 -0.04 -5.80
CA ARG A 172 6.36 -0.12 -5.80
C ARG A 172 6.96 0.28 -7.14
N VAL A 173 6.29 -0.10 -8.25
CA VAL A 173 6.68 0.31 -9.60
C VAL A 173 6.47 1.82 -9.80
N ASP A 174 5.33 2.38 -9.38
CA ASP A 174 5.05 3.83 -9.45
C ASP A 174 6.16 4.67 -8.79
N VAL A 175 6.56 4.27 -7.57
CA VAL A 175 7.62 4.94 -6.81
C VAL A 175 8.98 4.77 -7.47
N ALA A 176 9.34 3.56 -7.92
CA ALA A 176 10.62 3.30 -8.55
C ALA A 176 10.78 4.00 -9.91
N ALA A 177 9.68 4.21 -10.63
CA ALA A 177 9.62 4.97 -11.87
C ALA A 177 9.64 6.49 -11.66
N GLY A 178 9.58 6.97 -10.41
CA GLY A 178 9.59 8.40 -10.08
C GLY A 178 8.32 9.13 -10.49
N LEU A 179 7.20 8.41 -10.58
CA LEU A 179 5.90 9.00 -10.97
C LEU A 179 5.19 9.71 -9.81
N VAL A 180 5.62 9.43 -8.58
CA VAL A 180 4.97 9.92 -7.35
C VAL A 180 5.66 11.20 -6.88
N ALA A 181 4.86 12.23 -6.60
CA ALA A 181 5.38 13.53 -6.20
C ALA A 181 6.15 13.47 -4.87
N ASP A 182 7.16 14.33 -4.77
CA ASP A 182 8.02 14.47 -3.60
C ASP A 182 7.24 14.80 -2.30
N THR A 183 6.15 15.56 -2.41
CA THR A 183 5.24 15.90 -1.30
C THR A 183 4.53 14.65 -0.77
N VAL A 184 4.03 13.79 -1.66
CA VAL A 184 3.41 12.50 -1.32
C VAL A 184 4.41 11.59 -0.62
N LEU A 185 5.63 11.43 -1.18
CA LEU A 185 6.66 10.58 -0.57
C LEU A 185 7.09 11.08 0.82
N ARG A 186 7.18 12.40 1.02
CA ARG A 186 7.44 13.01 2.33
C ARG A 186 6.29 12.75 3.32
N SER A 187 5.04 12.85 2.87
CA SER A 187 3.87 12.53 3.69
C SER A 187 3.88 11.09 4.18
N MET A 188 4.11 10.14 3.26
CA MET A 188 4.21 8.72 3.60
C MET A 188 5.29 8.48 4.65
N LEU A 189 6.45 9.12 4.54
CA LEU A 189 7.52 9.01 5.52
C LEU A 189 7.15 9.63 6.87
N ALA A 190 6.48 10.79 6.89
CA ALA A 190 6.05 11.44 8.14
C ALA A 190 5.00 10.59 8.88
N VAL A 191 4.04 9.99 8.17
CA VAL A 191 3.12 9.01 8.77
C VAL A 191 3.91 7.79 9.25
N ALA A 192 4.86 7.32 8.45
CA ALA A 192 5.70 6.17 8.77
C ALA A 192 6.62 6.41 9.98
N GLU A 193 6.91 7.63 10.40
CA GLU A 193 7.68 7.88 11.63
C GLU A 193 6.97 7.35 12.88
N GLN A 194 5.63 7.34 12.87
CA GLN A 194 4.83 6.96 14.03
C GLN A 194 4.12 5.61 13.85
N HIS A 195 3.74 5.28 12.61
CA HIS A 195 2.96 4.07 12.31
C HIS A 195 3.61 3.21 11.23
N ARG A 196 3.30 1.92 11.18
CA ARG A 196 3.53 1.10 9.98
C ARG A 196 2.31 1.24 9.09
N ILE A 197 2.49 1.56 7.81
CA ILE A 197 1.39 1.74 6.87
C ILE A 197 1.48 0.75 5.72
N GLY A 198 0.35 0.16 5.36
CA GLY A 198 0.16 -0.54 4.10
C GLY A 198 -0.57 0.36 3.12
N VAL A 199 0.17 0.81 2.11
CA VAL A 199 -0.39 1.58 1.00
C VAL A 199 -1.17 0.64 0.10
N SER A 200 -2.37 1.04 -0.30
CA SER A 200 -3.23 0.25 -1.21
C SER A 200 -3.08 0.69 -2.66
N VAL A 201 -2.92 1.99 -2.92
CA VAL A 201 -2.69 2.55 -4.26
C VAL A 201 -1.93 3.87 -4.21
N LEU A 202 -1.16 4.15 -5.28
CA LEU A 202 -0.60 5.48 -5.56
C LEU A 202 -1.11 6.01 -6.90
N ILE A 203 -0.83 5.31 -8.00
CA ILE A 203 -1.21 5.75 -9.34
C ILE A 203 -1.82 4.59 -10.12
N SER A 204 -1.08 3.50 -10.20
CA SER A 204 -1.36 2.37 -11.07
C SER A 204 -2.72 1.74 -10.82
N ALA A 205 -3.43 1.44 -11.92
CA ALA A 205 -4.82 0.97 -11.95
C ALA A 205 -5.88 1.94 -11.39
N HIS A 206 -5.52 3.12 -10.85
CA HIS A 206 -6.52 4.08 -10.42
C HIS A 206 -7.24 4.73 -11.63
N PRO A 207 -8.58 4.86 -11.61
CA PRO A 207 -9.33 5.60 -12.63
C PRO A 207 -8.85 7.05 -12.79
N VAL A 208 -8.88 7.59 -14.02
CA VAL A 208 -8.43 8.98 -14.27
C VAL A 208 -9.32 10.02 -13.58
N GLN A 209 -10.62 9.76 -13.58
CA GLN A 209 -11.62 10.62 -12.97
C GLN A 209 -12.10 10.00 -11.66
N VAL A 210 -12.55 10.87 -10.75
CA VAL A 210 -13.33 10.46 -9.59
C VAL A 210 -14.59 9.76 -10.09
N PHE A 211 -14.83 8.56 -9.59
CA PHE A 211 -15.85 7.66 -10.11
C PHE A 211 -17.22 8.34 -10.19
N GLY A 212 -17.88 8.21 -11.35
CA GLY A 212 -19.19 8.82 -11.62
C GLY A 212 -19.17 10.34 -11.86
N THR A 213 -18.00 10.95 -12.05
CA THR A 213 -17.87 12.40 -12.29
C THR A 213 -16.86 12.70 -13.40
N ASP A 214 -16.85 13.95 -13.89
CA ASP A 214 -15.82 14.45 -14.80
C ASP A 214 -14.61 15.07 -14.06
N ARG A 215 -14.61 15.04 -12.71
CA ARG A 215 -13.54 15.61 -11.90
C ARG A 215 -12.31 14.70 -11.96
N ARG A 216 -11.16 15.26 -12.30
CA ARG A 216 -9.88 14.54 -12.29
C ARG A 216 -9.49 14.14 -10.86
N SER A 217 -9.01 12.91 -10.69
CA SER A 217 -8.42 12.44 -9.43
C SER A 217 -6.97 12.92 -9.28
N ASN A 218 -6.47 13.00 -8.05
CA ASN A 218 -5.07 13.32 -7.77
C ASN A 218 -4.12 12.13 -8.01
N HIS A 219 -4.64 10.89 -8.00
CA HIS A 219 -3.83 9.68 -8.19
C HIS A 219 -3.10 9.62 -9.54
N PRO A 220 -3.75 9.85 -10.70
CA PRO A 220 -3.07 9.83 -12.00
C PRO A 220 -1.90 10.80 -12.15
N ASP A 221 -1.89 11.89 -11.37
CA ASP A 221 -0.85 12.92 -11.41
C ASP A 221 0.25 12.68 -10.35
N GLY A 222 0.20 11.56 -9.62
CA GLY A 222 1.16 11.24 -8.57
C GLY A 222 1.02 12.11 -7.32
N LEU A 223 -0.15 12.75 -7.14
CA LEU A 223 -0.45 13.70 -6.06
C LEU A 223 -1.33 13.10 -4.95
N ALA A 224 -1.51 11.78 -4.93
CA ALA A 224 -2.23 11.11 -3.86
C ALA A 224 -1.71 9.70 -3.56
N TYR A 225 -2.10 9.20 -2.40
CA TYR A 225 -1.92 7.82 -1.99
C TYR A 225 -3.02 7.40 -1.03
N ASP A 226 -3.35 6.11 -1.04
CA ASP A 226 -4.31 5.54 -0.13
C ASP A 226 -3.65 4.55 0.83
N ILE A 227 -4.14 4.52 2.06
CA ILE A 227 -3.69 3.61 3.12
C ILE A 227 -4.81 2.62 3.41
N GLY A 228 -4.57 1.33 3.16
CA GLY A 228 -5.52 0.24 3.46
C GLY A 228 -5.30 -0.41 4.84
N SER A 229 -4.10 -0.27 5.41
CA SER A 229 -3.80 -0.80 6.74
C SER A 229 -2.82 0.06 7.54
N ILE A 230 -2.98 0.05 8.87
CA ILE A 230 -2.14 0.78 9.82
C ILE A 230 -1.81 -0.15 10.99
N ASP A 231 -0.52 -0.27 11.32
CA ASP A 231 0.01 -1.13 12.39
C ASP A 231 -0.52 -2.58 12.33
N GLY A 232 -0.68 -3.10 11.11
CA GLY A 232 -1.16 -4.47 10.84
C GLY A 232 -2.68 -4.65 10.93
N ARG A 233 -3.45 -3.58 11.16
CA ARG A 233 -4.92 -3.59 11.14
C ARG A 233 -5.44 -2.93 9.88
N LEU A 234 -6.50 -3.50 9.29
CA LEU A 234 -7.18 -2.89 8.15
C LEU A 234 -7.87 -1.59 8.60
N VAL A 235 -7.94 -0.58 7.72
CA VAL A 235 -8.64 0.67 8.04
C VAL A 235 -10.13 0.44 8.31
N VAL A 236 -10.73 -0.55 7.66
CA VAL A 236 -12.13 -0.95 7.87
C VAL A 236 -12.40 -1.67 9.21
N ASP A 237 -11.36 -2.08 9.95
CA ASP A 237 -11.53 -2.68 11.27
C ASP A 237 -12.04 -1.62 12.26
N PRO A 238 -13.24 -1.79 12.86
CA PRO A 238 -13.78 -0.83 13.81
C PRO A 238 -12.87 -0.61 15.03
N GLU A 239 -12.06 -1.60 15.42
CA GLU A 239 -11.09 -1.46 16.51
C GLU A 239 -9.92 -0.53 16.13
N ALA A 240 -9.67 -0.33 14.83
CA ALA A 240 -8.64 0.57 14.32
C ALA A 240 -9.11 2.03 14.23
N ALA A 241 -10.38 2.37 14.48
CA ALA A 241 -10.92 3.71 14.25
C ALA A 241 -10.10 4.83 14.95
N GLY A 242 -9.67 4.62 16.20
CA GLY A 242 -8.84 5.59 16.91
C GLY A 242 -7.45 5.80 16.27
N LEU A 243 -6.89 4.76 15.66
CA LEU A 243 -5.62 4.77 14.94
C LEU A 243 -5.76 5.47 13.58
N VAL A 244 -6.81 5.13 12.83
CA VAL A 244 -7.18 5.76 11.56
C VAL A 244 -7.28 7.28 11.72
N ARG A 245 -8.05 7.77 12.70
CA ARG A 245 -8.19 9.21 12.97
C ARG A 245 -6.87 9.90 13.36
N ARG A 246 -5.88 9.18 13.91
CA ARG A 246 -4.56 9.74 14.20
C ARG A 246 -3.74 9.87 12.92
N VAL A 247 -3.71 8.82 12.10
CA VAL A 247 -3.02 8.85 10.80
C VAL A 247 -3.58 9.93 9.89
N MET A 248 -4.90 10.09 9.82
CA MET A 248 -5.54 11.17 9.07
C MET A 248 -5.04 12.55 9.51
N ARG A 249 -4.93 12.81 10.82
CA ARG A 249 -4.39 14.09 11.33
C ARG A 249 -2.92 14.29 11.03
N ILE A 250 -2.10 13.23 11.08
CA ILE A 250 -0.68 13.31 10.72
C ILE A 250 -0.55 13.68 9.24
N ALA A 251 -1.27 12.98 8.36
CA ALA A 251 -1.28 13.24 6.92
C ALA A 251 -1.79 14.65 6.59
N ALA A 252 -2.85 15.12 7.24
CA ALA A 252 -3.29 16.51 7.10
C ALA A 252 -2.19 17.52 7.50
N GLY A 253 -1.45 17.22 8.57
CA GLY A 253 -0.33 18.03 9.05
C GLY A 253 0.86 18.12 8.09
N THR A 254 0.94 17.27 7.07
CA THR A 254 1.99 17.34 6.03
C THR A 254 1.59 18.21 4.83
N GLY A 255 0.46 18.90 4.90
CA GLY A 255 -0.04 19.78 3.84
C GLY A 255 -1.01 19.11 2.86
N ALA A 256 -1.54 17.93 3.18
CA ALA A 256 -2.61 17.33 2.39
C ALA A 256 -3.88 18.20 2.49
N HIS A 257 -4.47 18.55 1.35
CA HIS A 257 -5.71 19.34 1.30
C HIS A 257 -6.95 18.44 1.25
N GLN A 258 -6.78 17.16 0.90
CA GLN A 258 -7.83 16.15 0.87
C GLN A 258 -7.41 14.95 1.73
N VAL A 259 -8.11 14.74 2.86
CA VAL A 259 -7.90 13.59 3.72
C VAL A 259 -9.22 12.85 3.92
N GLY A 260 -9.45 11.84 3.07
CA GLY A 260 -10.67 11.02 3.07
C GLY A 260 -10.52 9.80 3.97
N GLY A 261 -11.59 9.37 4.63
CA GLY A 261 -11.58 8.11 5.37
C GLY A 261 -12.94 7.73 5.96
N PRO A 262 -12.98 6.75 6.87
CA PRO A 262 -14.23 6.29 7.48
C PRO A 262 -14.94 7.34 8.34
N ASP A 263 -14.22 8.36 8.81
CA ASP A 263 -14.75 9.45 9.65
C ASP A 263 -14.40 10.81 9.04
N ASP A 264 -15.37 11.73 8.96
CA ASP A 264 -15.12 13.15 8.74
C ASP A 264 -14.70 13.81 10.07
N LEU A 265 -13.49 14.37 10.13
CA LEU A 265 -12.89 14.89 11.36
C LEU A 265 -13.12 16.38 11.60
N ASP A 266 -13.59 17.12 10.60
CA ASP A 266 -13.86 18.55 10.71
C ASP A 266 -15.33 18.92 10.47
N GLY A 267 -16.18 17.93 10.14
CA GLY A 267 -17.62 18.11 10.02
C GLY A 267 -17.99 19.00 8.84
N GLY A 268 -17.27 18.87 7.72
CA GLY A 268 -17.44 19.68 6.51
C GLY A 268 -16.53 20.91 6.45
N GLY A 269 -15.44 20.94 7.22
CA GLY A 269 -14.40 21.97 7.19
C GLY A 269 -13.52 21.94 5.93
N GLY A 270 -13.69 20.92 5.08
CA GLY A 270 -13.18 20.86 3.70
C GLY A 270 -11.82 20.19 3.56
N GLN A 271 -11.08 19.94 4.64
CA GLN A 271 -9.84 19.16 4.60
C GLN A 271 -10.13 17.67 4.76
N TYR A 272 -11.05 17.33 5.66
CA TYR A 272 -11.46 15.95 5.90
C TYR A 272 -12.78 15.66 5.18
N PHE A 273 -12.96 14.41 4.76
CA PHE A 273 -14.22 13.96 4.19
C PHE A 273 -14.43 12.47 4.43
N SER A 274 -15.69 12.05 4.36
CA SER A 274 -16.09 10.66 4.44
C SER A 274 -17.24 10.38 3.50
N ASP A 275 -17.16 9.26 2.79
CA ASP A 275 -18.20 8.74 1.93
C ASP A 275 -18.09 7.20 1.87
N PRO A 276 -19.05 6.49 1.26
CA PRO A 276 -18.99 5.04 1.17
C PRO A 276 -17.71 4.48 0.51
N THR A 277 -17.17 5.16 -0.50
CA THR A 277 -15.94 4.72 -1.18
C THR A 277 -14.78 4.66 -0.20
N HIS A 278 -14.68 5.64 0.71
CA HIS A 278 -13.59 5.78 1.69
C HIS A 278 -13.86 5.07 3.02
N SER A 279 -14.81 4.14 3.06
CA SER A 279 -15.17 3.40 4.29
C SER A 279 -14.11 2.39 4.75
N ASP A 280 -13.14 2.06 3.89
CA ASP A 280 -12.18 0.98 4.10
C ASP A 280 -10.72 1.37 3.89
N HIS A 281 -10.44 2.64 3.60
CA HIS A 281 -9.10 3.18 3.40
C HIS A 281 -9.02 4.65 3.80
N VAL A 282 -7.80 5.15 3.99
CA VAL A 282 -7.54 6.59 4.14
C VAL A 282 -6.97 7.12 2.84
N HIS A 283 -7.66 8.07 2.21
CA HIS A 283 -7.17 8.82 1.06
C HIS A 283 -6.38 10.05 1.51
N VAL A 284 -5.26 10.34 0.87
CA VAL A 284 -4.44 11.53 1.13
C VAL A 284 -4.04 12.18 -0.19
N GLY A 285 -4.56 13.38 -0.46
CA GLY A 285 -4.36 14.14 -1.68
C GLY A 285 -3.71 15.52 -1.47
N PHE A 286 -2.91 15.94 -2.44
CA PHE A 286 -2.14 17.18 -2.44
C PHE A 286 -2.49 18.04 -3.65
N ASP A 287 -2.35 19.35 -3.48
CA ASP A 287 -2.43 20.28 -4.61
C ASP A 287 -1.11 20.19 -5.41
N PRO A 288 -1.14 20.49 -6.72
CA PRO A 288 0.06 20.55 -7.56
C PRO A 288 1.12 21.58 -7.09
#